data_AF-A0A943M010-F1
#
_entry.id   AF-A0A943M010-F1
#
_cell.length_a   1.000
_cell.length_b   1.000
_cell.length_c   1.000
_cell.angle_alpha   90.00
_cell.angle_beta   90.00
_cell.angle_gamma   90.00
#
_symmetry.space_group_name_H-M   'P 1'
#
loop_
_entity.id
_entity.type
_entity.pdbx_description
1 polymer ?
#
loop_
_entity_poly.entity_id
_entity_poly.type
_entity_poly.pdbx_seq_one_letter_code
_entity_poly.pdbx_strand_id
1 'polypeptide(L)'
;LSPATRGQAVAVRSVVRHGAQTAVQSAQTVDPSFYVVNFEQESGFAIVAADRRQQIPVYAISDEGSFPDPASMEEGTLGYIFSRIASLASSSNPAAPSKRIVSGESVTGDEKFDRLIQMRWGVTYPFEGSTFRTAICQIMSYFEWPAAFDWDTIKSLPCILGLQLYNPYRDAQFTKLFQAVDNLQSDVRGSLARLGYTCNPPQPYSFETVRYEIIYKRPVYAFASSREGCIVYNYGWLMDGIWRQRHVLYPSNQVTYFNMVHCNLCNDGQGNGYYAASIFNLGDAYCADGDASSKPDGLWGQRSYRAESIEIWTNIAPYGFKAN
;
A
#
# COMPACT_ATOMS: atom_id res chain seq x y z
N LEU A 1 -4.70 13.42 -36.30
CA LEU A 1 -4.46 14.50 -35.32
C LEU A 1 -4.45 13.84 -33.95
N SER A 2 -3.28 13.45 -33.46
CA SER A 2 -3.13 12.86 -32.12
C SER A 2 -3.44 13.93 -31.06
N PRO A 3 -4.17 13.61 -29.97
CA PRO A 3 -4.30 14.54 -28.86
C PRO A 3 -2.91 14.68 -28.23
N ALA A 4 -2.37 15.89 -28.22
CA ALA A 4 -1.19 16.19 -27.43
C ALA A 4 -1.55 16.01 -25.96
N THR A 5 -1.06 14.94 -25.33
CA THR A 5 -1.00 14.84 -23.87
C THR A 5 -0.09 15.97 -23.40
N ARG A 6 -0.68 17.09 -23.01
CA ARG A 6 0.05 18.28 -22.57
C ARG A 6 0.67 17.95 -21.22
N GLY A 7 1.87 17.38 -21.24
CA GLY A 7 2.61 17.09 -20.03
C GLY A 7 2.84 18.39 -19.26
N GLN A 8 2.29 18.48 -18.05
CA GLN A 8 2.69 19.53 -17.11
C GLN A 8 3.98 19.06 -16.44
N ALA A 9 5.00 19.91 -16.44
CA ALA A 9 6.22 19.63 -15.70
C ALA A 9 5.90 19.74 -14.20
N VAL A 10 6.11 18.64 -13.47
CA VAL A 10 6.00 18.61 -12.01
C VAL A 10 7.40 18.77 -11.43
N ALA A 11 7.57 19.70 -10.49
CA ALA A 11 8.87 19.93 -9.85
C ALA A 11 9.21 18.79 -8.88
N VAL A 12 10.48 18.38 -8.87
CA VAL A 12 10.98 17.26 -8.06
C VAL A 12 11.69 17.82 -6.83
N ARG A 13 11.20 17.46 -5.64
CA ARG A 13 11.80 17.84 -4.35
C ARG A 13 13.05 17.02 -4.04
N SER A 14 13.00 15.70 -4.26
CA SER A 14 14.13 14.82 -4.00
C SER A 14 14.11 13.56 -4.85
N VAL A 15 15.30 13.02 -5.12
CA VAL A 15 15.51 11.70 -5.73
C VAL A 15 16.51 10.94 -4.86
N VAL A 16 16.07 9.85 -4.25
CA VAL A 16 16.90 9.00 -3.39
C VAL A 16 17.15 7.67 -4.10
N ARG A 17 18.41 7.21 -4.09
CA ARG A 17 18.84 5.97 -4.74
C ARG A 17 18.90 4.83 -3.72
N HIS A 18 18.37 3.66 -4.04
CA HIS A 18 18.39 2.49 -3.15
C HIS A 18 18.94 1.25 -3.87
N GLY A 19 19.83 0.49 -3.23
CA GLY A 19 20.43 -0.74 -3.75
C GLY A 19 21.14 -1.56 -2.67
N ALA A 20 21.36 -2.85 -2.93
CA ALA A 20 22.09 -3.73 -2.03
C ALA A 20 23.56 -3.27 -1.91
N GLN A 21 23.99 -2.85 -0.71
CA GLN A 21 25.39 -2.56 -0.45
C GLN A 21 26.14 -3.85 -0.09
N THR A 22 26.99 -4.33 -1.00
CA THR A 22 28.35 -4.73 -0.62
C THR A 22 29.32 -4.49 -1.78
N ALA A 23 30.01 -3.35 -1.73
CA ALA A 23 31.37 -3.20 -2.24
C ALA A 23 32.11 -2.19 -1.38
N VAL A 24 32.21 -2.48 -0.07
CA VAL A 24 33.27 -1.90 0.76
C VAL A 24 34.55 -2.65 0.36
N GLN A 25 35.16 -2.23 -0.76
CA GLN A 25 36.54 -2.51 -1.24
C GLN A 25 36.60 -2.46 -2.78
N SER A 26 36.19 -1.35 -3.38
CA SER A 26 36.71 -0.82 -4.65
C SER A 26 35.82 0.36 -5.05
N ALA A 27 36.39 1.35 -5.72
CA ALA A 27 35.68 2.52 -6.23
C ALA A 27 34.72 2.18 -7.40
N GLN A 28 33.95 1.10 -7.29
CA GLN A 28 32.90 0.75 -8.23
C GLN A 28 31.57 1.28 -7.71
N THR A 29 31.02 2.26 -8.41
CA THR A 29 29.63 2.70 -8.26
C THR A 29 28.70 1.49 -8.48
N VAL A 30 28.07 1.02 -7.41
CA VAL A 30 27.02 0.00 -7.48
C VAL A 30 25.78 0.66 -8.08
N ASP A 31 25.25 0.09 -9.17
CA ASP A 31 24.00 0.56 -9.76
C ASP A 31 22.84 0.38 -8.76
N PRO A 32 21.98 1.39 -8.56
CA PRO A 32 20.85 1.25 -7.65
C PRO A 32 19.87 0.20 -8.19
N SER A 33 19.11 -0.43 -7.29
CA SER A 33 18.00 -1.31 -7.63
C SER A 33 16.71 -0.53 -7.90
N PHE A 34 16.51 0.63 -7.29
CA PHE A 34 15.36 1.52 -7.55
C PHE A 34 15.61 2.95 -7.06
N TYR A 35 14.72 3.86 -7.46
CA TYR A 35 14.70 5.26 -7.00
C TYR A 35 13.39 5.58 -6.30
N VAL A 36 13.46 6.41 -5.26
CA VAL A 36 12.31 7.09 -4.65
C VAL A 36 12.36 8.55 -5.07
N VAL A 37 11.28 9.03 -5.68
CA VAL A 37 11.14 10.40 -6.19
C VAL A 37 10.00 11.06 -5.43
N ASN A 38 10.28 12.16 -4.74
CA ASN A 38 9.25 13.00 -4.12
C ASN A 38 9.06 14.27 -4.95
N PHE A 39 7.81 14.64 -5.21
CA PHE A 39 7.46 15.89 -5.88
C PHE A 39 7.38 17.05 -4.89
N GLU A 40 7.56 18.27 -5.38
CA GLU A 40 7.42 19.47 -4.55
C GLU A 40 6.00 19.64 -4.00
N GLN A 41 5.88 20.40 -2.91
CA GLN A 41 4.59 20.81 -2.33
C GLN A 41 3.68 19.65 -1.91
N GLU A 42 4.24 18.49 -1.52
CA GLU A 42 3.46 17.29 -1.19
C GLU A 42 2.54 16.85 -2.35
N SER A 43 3.00 17.06 -3.60
CA SER A 43 2.26 16.69 -4.82
C SER A 43 2.48 15.22 -5.23
N GLY A 44 2.83 14.36 -4.27
CA GLY A 44 2.99 12.93 -4.48
C GLY A 44 4.42 12.42 -4.53
N PHE A 45 4.52 11.14 -4.86
CA PHE A 45 5.79 10.43 -4.97
C PHE A 45 5.71 9.31 -6.03
N ALA A 46 6.87 8.84 -6.47
CA ALA A 46 7.00 7.65 -7.29
C ALA A 46 8.18 6.79 -6.82
N ILE A 47 8.01 5.47 -6.87
CA ILE A 47 9.08 4.50 -6.67
C ILE A 47 9.27 3.75 -7.97
N VAL A 48 10.43 3.89 -8.60
CA VAL A 48 10.68 3.41 -9.96
C VAL A 48 11.90 2.51 -10.04
N ALA A 49 11.85 1.52 -10.92
CA ALA A 49 12.99 0.68 -11.25
C ALA A 49 14.18 1.53 -11.72
N ALA A 50 15.37 1.14 -11.28
CA ALA A 50 16.61 1.73 -11.76
C ALA A 50 17.15 0.99 -13.00
N ASP A 51 16.69 -0.25 -13.24
CA ASP A 51 17.12 -1.07 -14.35
C ASP A 51 15.90 -1.51 -15.21
N ARG A 52 16.00 -1.29 -16.52
CA ARG A 52 14.97 -1.68 -17.51
C ARG A 52 14.78 -3.19 -17.64
N ARG A 53 15.69 -4.01 -17.11
CA ARG A 53 15.58 -5.47 -17.03
C ARG A 53 14.64 -5.91 -15.90
N GLN A 54 14.36 -5.04 -14.92
CA GLN A 54 13.41 -5.34 -13.86
C GLN A 54 12.00 -5.50 -14.46
N GLN A 55 11.27 -6.50 -13.98
CA GLN A 55 9.94 -6.82 -14.51
C GLN A 55 8.89 -5.74 -14.18
N ILE A 56 9.13 -4.97 -13.12
CA ILE A 56 8.23 -3.94 -12.60
C ILE A 56 8.92 -2.59 -12.83
N PRO A 57 8.47 -1.77 -13.79
CA PRO A 57 9.10 -0.47 -14.07
C PRO A 57 8.74 0.60 -13.01
N VAL A 58 7.56 0.50 -12.42
CA VAL A 58 7.05 1.41 -11.39
C VAL A 58 6.53 0.57 -10.24
N TYR A 59 7.13 0.68 -9.06
CA TYR A 59 6.71 -0.05 -7.87
C TYR A 59 5.57 0.65 -7.13
N ALA A 60 5.58 1.98 -7.11
CA ALA A 60 4.54 2.77 -6.48
C ALA A 60 4.40 4.15 -7.16
N ILE A 61 3.21 4.71 -7.11
CA ILE A 61 2.91 6.09 -7.52
C ILE A 61 1.81 6.66 -6.64
N SER A 62 1.95 7.92 -6.25
CA SER A 62 0.92 8.69 -5.58
C SER A 62 0.87 10.09 -6.17
N ASP A 63 -0.33 10.63 -6.31
CA ASP A 63 -0.57 12.00 -6.79
C ASP A 63 -0.62 13.01 -5.63
N GLU A 64 -0.29 12.56 -4.40
CA GLU A 64 -0.46 13.34 -3.17
C GLU A 64 0.47 12.90 -2.04
N GLY A 65 0.77 13.83 -1.13
CA GLY A 65 1.67 13.60 -0.01
C GLY A 65 3.11 13.41 -0.46
N SER A 66 3.87 12.68 0.32
CA SER A 66 5.23 12.28 0.00
C SER A 66 5.63 10.99 0.66
N PHE A 67 6.70 10.39 0.17
CA PHE A 67 7.34 9.24 0.75
C PHE A 67 8.37 9.69 1.80
N PRO A 68 8.30 9.22 3.06
CA PRO A 68 9.28 9.55 4.08
C PRO A 68 10.65 8.98 3.71
N ASP A 69 11.71 9.57 4.26
CA ASP A 69 13.05 9.02 4.11
C ASP A 69 13.08 7.58 4.69
N PRO A 70 13.43 6.55 3.89
CA PRO A 70 13.50 5.19 4.39
C PRO A 70 14.46 5.02 5.57
N ALA A 71 15.48 5.88 5.71
CA ALA A 71 16.41 5.84 6.84
C ALA A 71 15.76 6.28 8.17
N SER A 72 14.70 7.11 8.11
CA SER A 72 13.95 7.57 9.28
C SER A 72 12.62 6.83 9.45
N MET A 73 12.37 5.79 8.66
CA MET A 73 11.09 5.09 8.66
C MET A 73 10.98 4.21 9.90
N GLU A 74 9.96 4.46 10.70
CA GLU A 74 9.64 3.60 11.85
C GLU A 74 9.12 2.24 11.39
N GLU A 75 9.17 1.27 12.30
CA GLU A 75 8.60 -0.05 12.08
C GLU A 75 7.08 0.06 11.92
N GLY A 76 6.57 -0.37 10.76
CA GLY A 76 5.15 -0.31 10.46
C GLY A 76 4.84 -0.76 9.04
N THR A 77 3.57 -0.68 8.67
CA THR A 77 3.05 -1.13 7.36
C THR A 77 3.84 -0.55 6.18
N LEU A 78 4.15 0.74 6.22
CA LEU A 78 4.91 1.41 5.16
C LEU A 78 6.32 0.81 5.00
N GLY A 79 7.02 0.56 6.11
CA GLY A 79 8.33 -0.10 6.12
C GLY A 79 8.27 -1.53 5.61
N TYR A 80 7.23 -2.28 5.98
CA TYR A 80 6.99 -3.62 5.46
C TYR A 80 6.79 -3.60 3.93
N ILE A 81 5.91 -2.75 3.40
CA ILE A 81 5.68 -2.62 1.95
C ILE A 81 6.97 -2.20 1.24
N PHE A 82 7.71 -1.24 1.79
CA PHE A 82 8.98 -0.80 1.25
C PHE A 82 10.00 -1.96 1.18
N SER A 83 10.06 -2.82 2.20
CA SER A 83 10.93 -4.01 2.20
C SER A 83 10.57 -5.02 1.10
N ARG A 84 9.27 -5.16 0.79
CA ARG A 84 8.81 -6.02 -0.33
C ARG A 84 9.24 -5.45 -1.67
N ILE A 85 9.15 -4.14 -1.85
CA ILE A 85 9.65 -3.45 -3.04
C ILE A 85 11.16 -3.68 -3.17
N ALA A 86 11.92 -3.48 -2.10
CA ALA A 86 13.37 -3.67 -2.12
C ALA A 86 13.76 -5.12 -2.47
N SER A 87 13.09 -6.11 -1.88
CA SER A 87 13.32 -7.53 -2.16
C SER A 87 13.06 -7.86 -3.63
N LEU A 88 11.93 -7.43 -4.19
CA LEU A 88 11.63 -7.64 -5.60
C LEU A 88 12.61 -6.91 -6.52
N ALA A 89 12.97 -5.68 -6.19
CA ALA A 89 13.91 -4.90 -6.96
C ALA A 89 15.31 -5.53 -7.00
N SER A 90 15.74 -6.17 -5.92
CA SER A 90 17.03 -6.89 -5.84
C SER A 90 17.01 -8.27 -6.49
N SER A 91 15.83 -8.88 -6.68
CA SER A 91 15.69 -10.23 -7.26
C SER A 91 15.87 -10.31 -8.78
N SER A 92 16.14 -9.20 -9.46
CA SER A 92 16.25 -9.17 -10.92
C SER A 92 17.46 -9.94 -11.42
N ASN A 93 17.22 -10.98 -12.24
CA ASN A 93 18.28 -11.75 -12.89
C ASN A 93 19.01 -10.87 -13.95
N PRO A 94 20.32 -10.58 -13.78
CA PRO A 94 21.06 -9.73 -14.71
C PRO A 94 21.20 -10.31 -16.12
N ALA A 95 20.95 -11.61 -16.31
CA ALA A 95 20.96 -12.29 -17.60
C ALA A 95 19.60 -12.28 -18.34
N ALA A 96 18.53 -11.74 -17.74
CA ALA A 96 17.22 -11.70 -18.39
C ALA A 96 17.20 -10.66 -19.53
N PRO A 97 16.67 -11.01 -20.72
CA PRO A 97 16.56 -10.07 -21.83
C PRO A 97 15.58 -8.95 -21.50
N SER A 98 15.97 -7.71 -21.79
CA SER A 98 15.10 -6.53 -21.65
C SER A 98 13.85 -6.69 -22.53
N LYS A 99 12.68 -6.89 -21.91
CA LYS A 99 11.41 -6.85 -22.65
C LYS A 99 11.03 -5.40 -22.89
N ARG A 100 10.94 -4.99 -24.15
CA ARG A 100 10.42 -3.65 -24.49
C ARG A 100 8.90 -3.66 -24.35
N ILE A 101 8.41 -3.03 -23.30
CA ILE A 101 7.00 -2.70 -23.17
C ILE A 101 6.73 -1.52 -24.09
N VAL A 102 5.83 -1.68 -25.06
CA VAL A 102 5.31 -0.56 -25.84
C VAL A 102 3.88 -0.37 -25.35
N SER A 103 3.65 0.70 -24.58
CA SER A 103 2.29 1.20 -24.38
C SER A 103 1.83 1.77 -25.72
N GLY A 104 0.84 1.13 -26.35
CA GLY A 104 0.06 1.78 -27.41
C GLY A 104 -0.73 2.95 -26.80
N GLU A 105 -1.14 3.91 -27.64
CA GLU A 105 -2.13 4.93 -27.26
C GLU A 105 -3.30 4.27 -26.49
N SER A 106 -3.76 4.89 -25.39
CA SER A 106 -4.76 4.33 -24.44
C SER A 106 -5.76 3.42 -25.14
N VAL A 107 -5.48 2.12 -25.07
CA VAL A 107 -6.23 1.13 -25.84
C VAL A 107 -7.45 0.77 -25.01
N THR A 108 -8.58 0.58 -25.65
CA THR A 108 -9.76 -0.11 -25.08
C THR A 108 -9.33 -1.24 -24.13
N GLY A 109 -9.61 -1.12 -22.84
CA GLY A 109 -9.28 -2.15 -21.82
C GLY A 109 -8.48 -1.69 -20.59
N ASP A 110 -8.09 -0.42 -20.48
CA ASP A 110 -7.60 0.14 -19.22
C ASP A 110 -8.76 0.23 -18.21
N GLU A 111 -8.50 -0.14 -16.95
CA GLU A 111 -9.45 0.01 -15.85
C GLU A 111 -8.80 0.82 -14.74
N LYS A 112 -9.41 1.94 -14.36
CA LYS A 112 -9.00 2.71 -13.18
C LYS A 112 -10.24 2.96 -12.32
N PHE A 113 -10.18 2.49 -11.09
CA PHE A 113 -11.15 2.80 -10.05
C PHE A 113 -10.39 3.55 -8.97
N ASP A 114 -10.69 4.84 -8.86
CA ASP A 114 -10.10 5.68 -7.83
C ASP A 114 -10.46 5.17 -6.43
N ARG A 115 -9.66 5.63 -5.46
CA ARG A 115 -9.84 5.28 -4.05
C ARG A 115 -11.30 5.49 -3.60
N LEU A 116 -11.86 4.49 -2.94
CA LEU A 116 -13.20 4.56 -2.36
C LEU A 116 -13.19 5.43 -1.10
N ILE A 117 -12.18 5.26 -0.25
CA ILE A 117 -12.09 5.91 1.06
C ILE A 117 -11.38 7.25 0.90
N GLN A 118 -12.07 8.33 1.28
CA GLN A 118 -11.49 9.69 1.20
C GLN A 118 -10.72 10.11 2.45
N MET A 119 -11.03 9.47 3.59
CA MET A 119 -10.32 9.70 4.84
C MET A 119 -8.91 9.12 4.78
N ARG A 120 -7.99 9.72 5.51
CA ARG A 120 -6.58 9.28 5.59
C ARG A 120 -6.10 9.28 7.05
N TRP A 121 -6.92 8.77 7.94
CA TRP A 121 -6.65 8.79 9.37
C TRP A 121 -5.39 7.99 9.70
N GLY A 122 -4.59 8.51 10.64
CA GLY A 122 -3.43 7.84 11.20
C GLY A 122 -3.74 7.00 12.45
N VAL A 123 -2.67 6.69 13.17
CA VAL A 123 -2.71 6.05 14.50
C VAL A 123 -2.28 7.01 15.61
N THR A 124 -2.02 8.27 15.25
CA THR A 124 -1.65 9.33 16.17
C THR A 124 -2.90 10.13 16.56
N TYR A 125 -2.80 10.93 17.62
CA TYR A 125 -3.89 11.80 18.10
C TYR A 125 -4.65 12.47 16.93
N PRO A 126 -6.01 12.55 16.98
CA PRO A 126 -6.92 12.06 18.03
C PRO A 126 -7.20 10.56 17.94
N PHE A 127 -6.58 9.87 17.00
CA PHE A 127 -6.75 8.44 16.79
C PHE A 127 -5.85 7.70 17.77
N GLU A 128 -6.37 7.34 18.95
CA GLU A 128 -5.61 6.52 19.90
C GLU A 128 -5.86 5.04 19.58
N GLY A 129 -5.04 4.44 18.70
CA GLY A 129 -5.30 3.07 18.31
C GLY A 129 -4.24 2.39 17.46
N SER A 130 -4.57 1.15 17.08
CA SER A 130 -3.77 0.38 16.13
C SER A 130 -4.22 0.64 14.70
N THR A 131 -3.32 0.37 13.75
CA THR A 131 -3.61 0.40 12.31
C THR A 131 -4.88 -0.37 11.94
N PHE A 132 -5.16 -1.48 12.62
CA PHE A 132 -6.39 -2.24 12.45
C PHE A 132 -7.63 -1.42 12.79
N ARG A 133 -7.68 -0.78 13.98
CA ARG A 133 -8.84 0.02 14.38
C ARG A 133 -9.06 1.19 13.42
N THR A 134 -7.97 1.89 13.09
CA THR A 134 -8.00 2.98 12.12
C THR A 134 -8.53 2.51 10.77
N ALA A 135 -8.08 1.36 10.26
CA ALA A 135 -8.55 0.80 9.00
C ALA A 135 -10.07 0.53 9.02
N ILE A 136 -10.58 -0.11 10.07
CA ILE A 136 -12.03 -0.38 10.19
C ILE A 136 -12.83 0.92 10.32
N CYS A 137 -12.39 1.87 11.15
CA CYS A 137 -13.02 3.18 11.28
C CYS A 137 -13.09 3.91 9.93
N GLN A 138 -12.02 3.86 9.14
CA GLN A 138 -11.97 4.44 7.80
C GLN A 138 -12.96 3.76 6.84
N ILE A 139 -13.09 2.43 6.87
CA ILE A 139 -14.14 1.71 6.13
C ILE A 139 -15.53 2.18 6.57
N MET A 140 -15.76 2.29 7.89
CA MET A 140 -17.05 2.73 8.42
C MET A 140 -17.42 4.14 7.96
N SER A 141 -16.44 5.05 7.86
CA SER A 141 -16.64 6.41 7.36
C SER A 141 -17.00 6.49 5.88
N TYR A 142 -16.58 5.50 5.09
CA TYR A 142 -16.94 5.42 3.68
C TYR A 142 -18.40 5.02 3.51
N PHE A 143 -18.88 4.08 4.32
CA PHE A 143 -20.28 3.65 4.31
C PHE A 143 -21.22 4.55 5.14
N GLU A 144 -20.66 5.43 5.98
CA GLU A 144 -21.42 6.21 6.96
C GLU A 144 -22.34 5.32 7.80
N TRP A 145 -21.78 4.20 8.28
CA TRP A 145 -22.53 3.17 9.01
C TRP A 145 -21.77 2.66 10.23
N PRO A 146 -22.44 2.44 11.38
CA PRO A 146 -23.87 2.64 11.66
C PRO A 146 -24.39 4.07 11.62
N ALA A 147 -25.68 4.25 11.32
CA ALA A 147 -26.35 5.57 11.29
C ALA A 147 -26.43 6.28 12.65
N ALA A 148 -26.09 5.59 13.75
CA ALA A 148 -26.05 6.15 15.10
C ALA A 148 -24.86 7.09 15.33
N PHE A 149 -23.85 7.08 14.45
CA PHE A 149 -22.70 7.98 14.53
C PHE A 149 -22.98 9.30 13.81
N ASP A 150 -22.43 10.39 14.36
CA ASP A 150 -22.43 11.70 13.73
C ASP A 150 -21.31 11.76 12.67
N TRP A 151 -21.62 11.25 11.48
CA TRP A 151 -20.65 11.13 10.38
C TRP A 151 -20.19 12.48 9.83
N ASP A 152 -21.04 13.49 9.85
CA ASP A 152 -20.68 14.85 9.42
C ASP A 152 -19.57 15.42 10.31
N THR A 153 -19.73 15.31 11.63
CA THR A 153 -18.70 15.73 12.58
C THR A 153 -17.44 14.88 12.45
N ILE A 154 -17.56 13.56 12.34
CA ILE A 154 -16.42 12.64 12.23
C ILE A 154 -15.60 12.92 10.96
N LYS A 155 -16.26 13.11 9.82
CA LYS A 155 -15.60 13.32 8.51
C LYS A 155 -15.13 14.75 8.29
N SER A 156 -15.45 15.67 9.19
CA SER A 156 -14.90 17.04 9.17
C SER A 156 -13.37 17.09 9.25
N LEU A 157 -12.74 16.00 9.70
CA LEU A 157 -11.29 15.82 9.70
C LEU A 157 -10.87 14.71 8.72
N PRO A 158 -10.62 15.00 7.44
CA PRO A 158 -10.23 14.00 6.45
C PRO A 158 -8.79 13.47 6.61
N CYS A 159 -7.95 14.24 7.32
CA CYS A 159 -6.49 14.12 7.49
C CYS A 159 -5.62 14.23 6.22
N ILE A 160 -4.75 15.25 6.22
CA ILE A 160 -3.49 15.41 5.47
C ILE A 160 -2.56 16.21 6.42
N LEU A 161 -1.30 15.80 6.56
CA LEU A 161 -0.21 16.44 7.32
C LEU A 161 -0.44 17.95 7.61
N GLY A 162 -0.64 18.29 8.90
CA GLY A 162 -0.77 19.67 9.36
C GLY A 162 -1.68 19.82 10.58
N LEU A 163 -1.11 20.35 11.67
CA LEU A 163 -1.74 20.80 12.93
C LEU A 163 -3.23 20.46 13.09
N GLN A 164 -3.50 19.29 13.64
CA GLN A 164 -4.85 18.94 14.07
C GLN A 164 -5.19 19.78 15.30
N LEU A 165 -6.08 20.76 15.12
CA LEU A 165 -6.55 21.59 16.23
C LEU A 165 -7.51 20.77 17.10
N TYR A 166 -7.23 20.75 18.40
CA TYR A 166 -8.08 20.14 19.42
C TYR A 166 -9.53 20.60 19.26
N ASN A 167 -10.46 19.64 19.19
CA ASN A 167 -11.88 19.92 19.15
C ASN A 167 -12.61 18.91 20.07
N PRO A 168 -13.04 19.31 21.28
CA PRO A 168 -13.59 18.37 22.25
C PRO A 168 -14.85 17.65 21.75
N TYR A 169 -15.64 18.29 20.88
CA TYR A 169 -16.87 17.71 20.38
C TYR A 169 -16.60 16.63 19.33
N ARG A 170 -15.71 16.93 18.36
CA ARG A 170 -15.28 15.98 17.34
C ARG A 170 -14.48 14.84 17.94
N ASP A 171 -13.54 15.15 18.83
CA ASP A 171 -12.66 14.17 19.45
C ASP A 171 -13.49 13.18 20.30
N ALA A 172 -14.56 13.63 20.96
CA ALA A 172 -15.50 12.75 21.64
C ALA A 172 -16.25 11.80 20.67
N GLN A 173 -16.54 12.24 19.43
CA GLN A 173 -17.12 11.34 18.41
C GLN A 173 -16.10 10.31 17.93
N PHE A 174 -14.83 10.69 17.75
CA PHE A 174 -13.76 9.74 17.46
C PHE A 174 -13.57 8.72 18.58
N THR A 175 -13.57 9.15 19.84
CA THR A 175 -13.52 8.23 20.99
C THR A 175 -14.65 7.21 20.93
N LYS A 176 -15.89 7.63 20.69
CA LYS A 176 -17.04 6.71 20.54
C LYS A 176 -16.86 5.73 19.38
N LEU A 177 -16.40 6.23 18.23
CA LEU A 177 -16.16 5.42 17.04
C LEU A 177 -15.10 4.34 17.31
N PHE A 178 -13.95 4.72 17.85
CA PHE A 178 -12.84 3.80 18.12
C PHE A 178 -13.15 2.82 19.27
N GLN A 179 -13.96 3.23 20.25
CA GLN A 179 -14.48 2.33 21.29
C GLN A 179 -15.46 1.29 20.74
N ALA A 180 -16.21 1.60 19.68
CA ALA A 180 -17.09 0.61 19.04
C ALA A 180 -16.29 -0.49 18.30
N VAL A 181 -15.03 -0.22 17.97
CA VAL A 181 -14.10 -1.11 17.25
C VAL A 181 -13.13 -1.82 18.23
N ASP A 182 -13.45 -1.90 19.53
CA ASP A 182 -12.50 -2.33 20.58
C ASP A 182 -11.99 -3.79 20.49
N ASN A 183 -10.66 -3.97 20.65
CA ASN A 183 -9.87 -5.23 20.72
C ASN A 183 -10.30 -6.42 19.83
N LEU A 184 -10.66 -6.14 18.58
CA LEU A 184 -11.17 -7.13 17.61
C LEU A 184 -10.11 -8.00 16.92
N GLN A 185 -8.84 -8.01 17.38
CA GLN A 185 -7.77 -8.73 16.66
C GLN A 185 -7.96 -10.25 16.62
N SER A 186 -8.62 -10.86 17.60
CA SER A 186 -8.85 -12.31 17.61
C SER A 186 -10.05 -12.76 16.77
N ASP A 187 -11.00 -11.86 16.46
CA ASP A 187 -12.19 -12.16 15.66
C ASP A 187 -12.69 -10.91 14.89
N VAL A 188 -11.98 -10.56 13.82
CA VAL A 188 -12.34 -9.44 12.93
C VAL A 188 -13.76 -9.58 12.39
N ARG A 189 -14.18 -10.81 12.07
CA ARG A 189 -15.47 -11.08 11.44
C ARG A 189 -16.63 -10.90 12.41
N GLY A 190 -16.61 -11.54 13.58
CA GLY A 190 -17.69 -11.40 14.56
C GLY A 190 -17.81 -9.97 15.08
N SER A 191 -16.71 -9.25 15.06
CA SER A 191 -16.63 -7.83 15.37
C SER A 191 -17.33 -6.93 14.37
N LEU A 192 -17.01 -7.09 13.08
CA LEU A 192 -17.74 -6.43 12.00
C LEU A 192 -19.22 -6.81 12.01
N ALA A 193 -19.55 -8.07 12.31
CA ALA A 193 -20.94 -8.52 12.41
C ALA A 193 -21.73 -7.80 13.53
N ARG A 194 -21.12 -7.51 14.69
CA ARG A 194 -21.73 -6.71 15.76
C ARG A 194 -21.99 -5.25 15.35
N LEU A 195 -21.19 -4.73 14.42
CA LEU A 195 -21.37 -3.40 13.83
C LEU A 195 -22.34 -3.40 12.64
N GLY A 196 -22.96 -4.53 12.31
CA GLY A 196 -23.90 -4.63 11.21
C GLY A 196 -23.25 -4.80 9.83
N TYR A 197 -22.03 -5.32 9.77
CA TYR A 197 -21.30 -5.58 8.53
C TYR A 197 -21.28 -7.06 8.17
N THR A 198 -21.34 -7.36 6.88
CA THR A 198 -20.82 -8.63 6.35
C THR A 198 -19.30 -8.62 6.36
N CYS A 199 -18.71 -9.80 6.47
CA CYS A 199 -17.28 -10.00 6.27
C CYS A 199 -17.01 -11.48 6.01
N ASN A 200 -16.29 -11.78 4.93
CA ASN A 200 -15.83 -13.13 4.64
C ASN A 200 -14.66 -13.51 5.56
N PRO A 201 -14.40 -14.81 5.78
CA PRO A 201 -13.15 -15.27 6.40
C PRO A 201 -11.92 -14.74 5.64
N PRO A 202 -10.76 -14.59 6.31
CA PRO A 202 -9.53 -14.24 5.62
C PRO A 202 -9.20 -15.25 4.54
N GLN A 203 -8.60 -14.75 3.47
CA GLN A 203 -8.08 -15.57 2.38
C GLN A 203 -6.75 -14.99 1.87
N PRO A 204 -5.90 -15.77 1.19
CA PRO A 204 -4.68 -15.26 0.59
C PRO A 204 -4.94 -14.11 -0.38
N TYR A 205 -4.01 -13.15 -0.44
CA TYR A 205 -4.08 -12.06 -1.40
C TYR A 205 -4.17 -12.56 -2.86
N SER A 206 -5.07 -11.93 -3.62
CA SER A 206 -5.10 -12.01 -5.08
C SER A 206 -5.60 -10.68 -5.64
N PHE A 207 -4.92 -10.19 -6.67
CA PHE A 207 -5.35 -8.97 -7.36
C PHE A 207 -6.77 -9.07 -7.90
N GLU A 208 -7.18 -10.22 -8.46
CA GLU A 208 -8.53 -10.37 -9.03
C GLU A 208 -9.61 -10.33 -7.95
N THR A 209 -9.32 -10.84 -6.76
CA THR A 209 -10.23 -10.73 -5.61
C THR A 209 -10.39 -9.27 -5.17
N VAL A 210 -9.28 -8.54 -5.05
CA VAL A 210 -9.33 -7.09 -4.71
C VAL A 210 -10.09 -6.33 -5.79
N ARG A 211 -9.77 -6.56 -7.07
CA ARG A 211 -10.45 -5.95 -8.21
C ARG A 211 -11.96 -6.19 -8.16
N TYR A 212 -12.40 -7.42 -7.89
CA TYR A 212 -13.81 -7.74 -7.73
C TYR A 212 -14.45 -6.91 -6.61
N GLU A 213 -13.85 -6.87 -5.42
CA GLU A 213 -14.37 -6.07 -4.30
C GLU A 213 -14.47 -4.58 -4.63
N ILE A 214 -13.44 -4.00 -5.27
CA ILE A 214 -13.44 -2.58 -5.67
C ILE A 214 -14.50 -2.27 -6.73
N ILE A 215 -14.72 -3.15 -7.72
CA ILE A 215 -15.79 -3.01 -8.72
C ILE A 215 -17.16 -2.96 -8.02
N TYR A 216 -17.36 -3.78 -6.99
CA TYR A 216 -18.56 -3.80 -6.16
C TYR A 216 -18.53 -2.76 -5.02
N LYS A 217 -17.66 -1.75 -5.09
CA LYS A 217 -17.62 -0.62 -4.15
C LYS A 217 -17.39 -1.04 -2.69
N ARG A 218 -16.65 -2.12 -2.47
CA ARG A 218 -16.28 -2.65 -1.15
C ARG A 218 -14.77 -2.53 -0.95
N PRO A 219 -14.31 -1.68 -0.02
CA PRO A 219 -12.90 -1.68 0.39
C PRO A 219 -12.48 -3.02 0.97
N VAL A 220 -11.20 -3.35 0.84
CA VAL A 220 -10.60 -4.58 1.33
C VAL A 220 -9.64 -4.26 2.46
N TYR A 221 -9.73 -4.99 3.56
CA TYR A 221 -8.72 -4.93 4.62
C TYR A 221 -7.64 -5.97 4.34
N ALA A 222 -6.39 -5.54 4.28
CA ALA A 222 -5.23 -6.39 4.08
C ALA A 222 -4.41 -6.47 5.37
N PHE A 223 -3.83 -7.65 5.59
CA PHE A 223 -3.02 -7.96 6.75
C PHE A 223 -1.83 -8.79 6.34
N ALA A 224 -0.66 -8.44 6.83
CA ALA A 224 0.54 -9.26 6.70
C ALA A 224 1.09 -9.64 8.06
N SER A 225 1.58 -10.85 8.16
CA SER A 225 2.42 -11.29 9.27
C SER A 225 3.87 -11.47 8.80
N SER A 226 4.80 -11.10 9.66
CA SER A 226 6.22 -11.43 9.49
C SER A 226 6.82 -11.87 10.80
N ARG A 227 7.92 -12.62 10.75
CA ARG A 227 8.67 -13.03 11.94
C ARG A 227 10.09 -12.52 11.96
N GLU A 228 10.53 -12.15 13.15
CA GLU A 228 11.94 -12.02 13.52
C GLU A 228 12.20 -12.92 14.74
N GLY A 229 12.80 -14.08 14.49
CA GLY A 229 12.95 -15.12 15.51
C GLY A 229 11.59 -15.61 16.03
N CYS A 230 11.34 -15.43 17.33
CA CYS A 230 10.07 -15.80 17.97
C CYS A 230 9.03 -14.66 18.01
N ILE A 231 9.38 -13.45 17.56
CA ILE A 231 8.51 -12.28 17.59
C ILE A 231 7.73 -12.22 16.27
N VAL A 232 6.40 -12.11 16.38
CA VAL A 232 5.50 -11.94 15.23
C VAL A 232 5.12 -10.46 15.13
N TYR A 233 5.35 -9.89 13.96
CA TYR A 233 4.95 -8.54 13.59
C TYR A 233 3.77 -8.58 12.64
N ASN A 234 2.84 -7.65 12.83
CA ASN A 234 1.58 -7.58 12.12
C ASN A 234 1.42 -6.22 11.45
N TYR A 235 1.07 -6.22 10.18
CA TYR A 235 0.92 -5.01 9.37
C TYR A 235 -0.46 -4.99 8.75
N GLY A 236 -1.28 -4.00 9.09
CA GLY A 236 -2.61 -3.80 8.51
C GLY A 236 -2.62 -2.65 7.51
N TRP A 237 -3.46 -2.72 6.48
CA TRP A 237 -3.76 -1.59 5.61
C TRP A 237 -5.07 -1.79 4.85
N LEU A 238 -5.50 -0.76 4.13
CA LEU A 238 -6.68 -0.80 3.28
C LEU A 238 -6.27 -0.84 1.82
N MET A 239 -6.99 -1.64 1.04
CA MET A 239 -6.95 -1.64 -0.41
C MET A 239 -8.31 -1.16 -0.91
N ASP A 240 -8.36 0.00 -1.54
CA ASP A 240 -9.61 0.70 -1.82
C ASP A 240 -9.67 1.33 -3.21
N GLY A 241 -8.75 0.98 -4.10
CA GLY A 241 -8.74 1.41 -5.50
C GLY A 241 -7.87 0.49 -6.35
N ILE A 242 -8.04 0.51 -7.66
CA ILE A 242 -7.22 -0.27 -8.60
C ILE A 242 -6.87 0.54 -9.84
N TRP A 243 -5.72 0.20 -10.41
CA TRP A 243 -5.34 0.65 -11.74
C TRP A 243 -4.75 -0.53 -12.52
N ARG A 244 -5.45 -0.96 -13.55
CA ARG A 244 -5.05 -2.01 -14.49
C ARG A 244 -4.80 -1.37 -15.84
N GLN A 245 -3.54 -1.36 -16.24
CA GLN A 245 -3.10 -0.81 -17.51
C GLN A 245 -2.80 -1.95 -18.49
N ARG A 246 -3.38 -1.88 -19.69
CA ARG A 246 -3.19 -2.88 -20.75
C ARG A 246 -1.89 -2.62 -21.51
N HIS A 247 -1.00 -3.60 -21.52
CA HIS A 247 0.29 -3.55 -22.22
C HIS A 247 0.32 -4.55 -23.39
N VAL A 248 1.03 -4.22 -24.45
CA VAL A 248 1.32 -5.15 -25.56
C VAL A 248 2.82 -5.36 -25.61
N LEU A 249 3.24 -6.61 -25.46
CA LEU A 249 4.65 -6.99 -25.55
C LEU A 249 5.06 -7.12 -27.02
N TYR A 250 6.17 -6.48 -27.38
CA TYR A 250 6.78 -6.64 -28.70
C TYR A 250 8.02 -7.54 -28.61
N PRO A 251 8.28 -8.40 -29.61
CA PRO A 251 7.53 -8.58 -30.87
C PRO A 251 6.40 -9.61 -30.80
N SER A 252 6.14 -10.22 -29.64
CA SER A 252 5.18 -11.34 -29.51
C SER A 252 3.71 -10.94 -29.71
N ASN A 253 3.40 -9.65 -29.72
CA ASN A 253 2.02 -9.10 -29.70
C ASN A 253 1.16 -9.67 -28.55
N GLN A 254 1.79 -10.18 -27.51
CA GLN A 254 1.08 -10.71 -26.35
C GLN A 254 0.52 -9.55 -25.53
N VAL A 255 -0.78 -9.62 -25.23
CA VAL A 255 -1.43 -8.68 -24.31
C VAL A 255 -1.10 -9.10 -22.88
N THR A 256 -0.57 -8.16 -22.11
CA THR A 256 -0.34 -8.30 -20.67
C THR A 256 -0.98 -7.13 -19.93
N TYR A 257 -1.01 -7.20 -18.60
CA TYR A 257 -1.54 -6.14 -17.77
C TYR A 257 -0.52 -5.75 -16.73
N PHE A 258 -0.41 -4.46 -16.49
CA PHE A 258 0.27 -3.91 -15.35
C PHE A 258 -0.78 -3.49 -14.32
N ASN A 259 -0.78 -4.19 -13.19
CA ASN A 259 -1.80 -4.08 -12.16
C ASN A 259 -1.24 -3.34 -10.96
N MET A 260 -1.98 -2.36 -10.46
CA MET A 260 -1.69 -1.63 -9.23
C MET A 260 -2.93 -1.59 -8.34
N VAL A 261 -2.70 -1.57 -7.04
CA VAL A 261 -3.74 -1.44 -6.00
C VAL A 261 -3.46 -0.17 -5.21
N HIS A 262 -4.47 0.68 -5.04
CA HIS A 262 -4.37 1.81 -4.13
C HIS A 262 -4.36 1.30 -2.69
N CYS A 263 -3.37 1.73 -1.91
CA CYS A 263 -3.23 1.38 -0.51
C CYS A 263 -3.36 2.63 0.36
N ASN A 264 -4.25 2.56 1.35
CA ASN A 264 -4.32 3.50 2.47
C ASN A 264 -3.66 2.85 3.70
N LEU A 265 -2.52 3.41 4.11
CA LEU A 265 -1.62 2.82 5.09
C LEU A 265 -1.96 3.21 6.53
N CYS A 266 -3.05 3.95 6.73
CA CYS A 266 -3.48 4.46 8.03
C CYS A 266 -2.37 5.27 8.74
N ASN A 267 -1.68 6.13 7.98
CA ASN A 267 -0.53 6.91 8.44
C ASN A 267 -0.68 8.39 8.06
N ASP A 268 -1.82 9.00 8.40
CA ASP A 268 -2.09 10.43 8.16
C ASP A 268 -1.95 10.85 6.67
N GLY A 269 -2.21 9.90 5.77
CA GLY A 269 -2.05 10.04 4.32
C GLY A 269 -0.62 9.83 3.81
N GLN A 270 0.37 9.76 4.67
CA GLN A 270 1.76 9.54 4.28
C GLN A 270 1.96 8.13 3.73
N GLY A 271 2.53 8.05 2.52
CA GLY A 271 2.72 6.79 1.82
C GLY A 271 1.44 6.20 1.20
N ASN A 272 0.29 6.85 1.28
CA ASN A 272 -0.88 6.39 0.51
C ASN A 272 -0.58 6.52 -0.99
N GLY A 273 -1.02 5.54 -1.78
CA GLY A 273 -0.78 5.54 -3.22
C GLY A 273 -1.08 4.21 -3.89
N TYR A 274 -0.92 4.15 -5.21
CA TYR A 274 -1.00 2.93 -5.99
C TYR A 274 0.32 2.18 -5.92
N TYR A 275 0.25 0.90 -5.59
CA TYR A 275 1.39 -0.01 -5.48
C TYR A 275 1.24 -1.15 -6.48
N ALA A 276 2.33 -1.58 -7.11
CA ALA A 276 2.31 -2.70 -8.05
C ALA A 276 1.77 -3.97 -7.38
N ALA A 277 0.73 -4.59 -7.93
CA ALA A 277 0.00 -5.69 -7.31
C ALA A 277 0.91 -6.91 -7.01
N SER A 278 1.95 -7.10 -7.82
CA SER A 278 2.93 -8.18 -7.64
C SER A 278 3.74 -8.07 -6.35
N ILE A 279 3.84 -6.90 -5.71
CA ILE A 279 4.55 -6.76 -4.43
C ILE A 279 3.86 -7.50 -3.29
N PHE A 280 2.58 -7.85 -3.45
CA PHE A 280 1.79 -8.56 -2.45
C PHE A 280 1.72 -10.07 -2.73
N ASN A 281 2.20 -10.55 -3.88
CA ASN A 281 2.28 -11.98 -4.18
C ASN A 281 3.48 -12.58 -3.43
N LEU A 282 3.26 -13.63 -2.64
CA LEU A 282 4.30 -14.30 -1.85
C LEU A 282 4.96 -15.51 -2.53
N GLY A 283 4.58 -15.86 -3.77
CA GLY A 283 5.07 -17.08 -4.45
C GLY A 283 6.59 -17.13 -4.69
N ASP A 284 7.16 -18.34 -4.54
CA ASP A 284 8.53 -18.89 -4.79
C ASP A 284 9.78 -18.01 -4.64
N ALA A 285 9.68 -16.79 -4.13
CA ALA A 285 10.81 -16.09 -3.53
C ALA A 285 11.12 -16.75 -2.18
N TYR A 286 11.57 -18.00 -2.22
CA TYR A 286 12.20 -18.71 -1.12
C TYR A 286 13.42 -17.89 -0.72
N CYS A 287 13.27 -17.03 0.28
CA CYS A 287 14.40 -16.52 1.03
C CYS A 287 14.98 -17.74 1.73
N ALA A 288 16.03 -18.34 1.16
CA ALA A 288 16.70 -19.48 1.75
C ALA A 288 16.90 -19.26 3.25
N ASP A 289 16.64 -20.32 4.03
CA ASP A 289 17.07 -20.47 5.41
C ASP A 289 18.58 -20.25 5.47
N GLY A 290 18.97 -18.97 5.59
CA GLY A 290 20.19 -18.61 6.26
C GLY A 290 19.91 -18.84 7.72
N ASP A 291 20.45 -19.94 8.24
CA ASP A 291 20.49 -20.29 9.64
C ASP A 291 20.52 -19.06 10.55
N ALA A 292 19.72 -19.10 11.61
CA ALA A 292 19.65 -18.11 12.67
C ALA A 292 20.97 -17.96 13.47
N SER A 293 22.15 -18.20 12.88
CA SER A 293 23.43 -18.21 13.59
C SER A 293 24.61 -17.58 12.85
N SER A 294 24.45 -16.83 11.76
CA SER A 294 25.64 -16.24 11.09
C SER A 294 25.42 -14.94 10.30
N LYS A 295 24.49 -14.07 10.70
CA LYS A 295 24.55 -12.67 10.24
C LYS A 295 25.21 -11.82 11.35
N PRO A 296 26.29 -11.08 11.04
CA PRO A 296 27.04 -10.35 12.04
C PRO A 296 26.15 -9.31 12.70
N ASP A 297 26.14 -9.34 14.03
CA ASP A 297 25.63 -8.28 14.89
C ASP A 297 26.19 -6.94 14.39
N GLY A 298 25.34 -6.07 13.84
CA GLY A 298 25.76 -4.69 13.55
C GLY A 298 25.22 -3.95 12.31
N LEU A 299 24.27 -4.48 11.54
CA LEU A 299 23.66 -3.70 10.44
C LEU A 299 22.31 -3.08 10.85
N TRP A 300 22.39 -1.92 11.50
CA TRP A 300 21.27 -1.00 11.62
C TRP A 300 20.81 -0.59 10.21
N GLY A 301 19.63 -1.06 9.77
CA GLY A 301 18.95 -0.52 8.59
C GLY A 301 18.35 -1.51 7.59
N GLN A 302 18.57 -2.82 7.74
CA GLN A 302 17.87 -3.82 6.90
C GLN A 302 17.37 -4.99 7.76
N ARG A 303 16.22 -4.80 8.41
CA ARG A 303 15.45 -5.92 8.96
C ARG A 303 14.97 -6.77 7.79
N SER A 304 15.44 -8.01 7.72
CA SER A 304 14.99 -8.96 6.70
C SER A 304 13.63 -9.50 7.09
N TYR A 305 12.56 -8.77 6.76
CA TYR A 305 11.19 -9.24 6.98
C TYR A 305 10.91 -10.46 6.12
N ARG A 306 10.77 -11.64 6.75
CA ARG A 306 10.16 -12.79 6.09
C ARG A 306 8.65 -12.65 6.20
N ALA A 307 8.01 -12.21 5.13
CA ALA A 307 6.56 -12.23 5.02
C ALA A 307 6.07 -13.68 5.08
N GLU A 308 5.39 -14.05 6.17
CA GLU A 308 4.84 -15.40 6.33
C GLU A 308 3.52 -15.55 5.60
N SER A 309 2.72 -14.48 5.62
CA SER A 309 1.42 -14.45 4.94
C SER A 309 1.02 -13.02 4.59
N ILE A 310 0.24 -12.88 3.52
CA ILE A 310 -0.58 -11.70 3.25
C ILE A 310 -1.99 -12.23 3.01
N GLU A 311 -2.88 -11.85 3.91
CA GLU A 311 -4.29 -12.21 3.89
C GLU A 311 -5.15 -10.97 3.65
N ILE A 312 -6.32 -11.18 3.07
CA ILE A 312 -7.31 -10.15 2.80
C ILE A 312 -8.68 -10.54 3.36
N TRP A 313 -9.34 -9.59 4.00
CA TRP A 313 -10.74 -9.67 4.41
C TRP A 313 -11.59 -8.92 3.40
N THR A 314 -12.58 -9.63 2.87
CA THR A 314 -13.40 -9.18 1.75
C THR A 314 -14.87 -9.13 2.15
N ASN A 315 -15.70 -8.57 1.27
CA ASN A 315 -17.13 -8.40 1.51
C ASN A 315 -17.41 -7.59 2.79
N ILE A 316 -16.54 -6.63 3.11
CA ILE A 316 -16.73 -5.71 4.23
C ILE A 316 -17.69 -4.61 3.76
N ALA A 317 -18.96 -4.77 4.09
CA ALA A 317 -20.00 -3.81 3.77
C ALA A 317 -21.17 -3.93 4.77
N PRO A 318 -21.97 -2.88 4.99
CA PRO A 318 -23.15 -2.97 5.83
C PRO A 318 -24.13 -4.04 5.30
N TYR A 319 -24.89 -4.67 6.19
CA TYR A 319 -25.91 -5.63 5.81
C TYR A 319 -26.90 -5.01 4.81
N GLY A 320 -27.11 -5.72 3.69
CA GLY A 320 -28.01 -5.27 2.63
C GLY A 320 -27.42 -4.22 1.68
N PHE A 321 -26.14 -3.87 1.82
CA PHE A 321 -25.44 -3.02 0.84
C PHE A 321 -25.51 -3.64 -0.56
N LYS A 322 -25.95 -2.83 -1.53
CA LYS A 322 -25.95 -3.17 -2.95
C LYS A 322 -25.11 -2.14 -3.67
N ALA A 323 -24.09 -2.60 -4.38
CA ALA A 323 -23.35 -1.75 -5.30
C ALA A 323 -24.31 -1.36 -6.44
N ASN A 324 -24.62 -0.06 -6.55
CA ASN A 324 -25.34 0.50 -7.69
C ASN A 324 -24.39 0.64 -8.88
#